data_AF-A0A3R7DF59-F1
#
_entry.id   AF-A0A3R7DF59-F1
#
_cell.length_a   1.000
_cell.length_b   1.000
_cell.length_c   1.000
_cell.angle_alpha   90.00
_cell.angle_beta   90.00
_cell.angle_gamma   90.00
#
_symmetry.space_group_name_H-M   'P 1'
#
loop_
_entity.id
_entity.type
_entity.pdbx_description
1 polymer ?
#
loop_
_entity_poly.entity_id
_entity_poly.type
_entity_poly.pdbx_seq_one_letter_code
_entity_poly.pdbx_strand_id
1 'polypeptide(L)'
;MALLCVASNVVDLTSDSFEHLTQASTGATTGDWLVEFYAPWCGHCKSLAPVFEQVADELKGTVNVAKVDVTANAPLGQRFAIKGFPTILFFHEGSMYEYESARTKEALVAFAEGGFASAANTPVPGVPSVVDTITKELDVVRRDVVQLLGTKKNAIVAIFASGLTIGLLLGCFCNCFTSRPIATKQKRN
;
A
#
# COMPACT_ATOMS: atom_id res chain seq x y z
N MET A 1 -20.32 39.14 -18.73
CA MET A 1 -20.94 38.15 -17.83
C MET A 1 -20.00 37.98 -16.65
N ALA A 2 -20.40 38.48 -15.48
CA ALA A 2 -19.61 38.30 -14.26
C ALA A 2 -19.60 36.81 -13.92
N LEU A 3 -18.43 36.19 -13.95
CA LEU A 3 -18.20 34.86 -13.44
C LEU A 3 -18.32 34.97 -11.92
N LEU A 4 -19.51 34.70 -11.38
CA LEU A 4 -19.68 34.47 -9.95
C LEU A 4 -18.85 33.23 -9.62
N CYS A 5 -17.70 33.45 -8.99
CA CYS A 5 -16.92 32.40 -8.37
C CYS A 5 -17.75 31.91 -7.17
N VAL A 6 -18.62 30.93 -7.38
CA VAL A 6 -19.33 30.27 -6.28
C VAL A 6 -18.27 29.50 -5.51
N ALA A 7 -18.06 29.87 -4.26
CA ALA A 7 -17.22 29.10 -3.36
C ALA A 7 -17.85 27.71 -3.21
N SER A 8 -17.19 26.69 -3.73
CA SER A 8 -17.61 25.29 -3.57
C SER A 8 -17.53 24.91 -2.09
N ASN A 9 -18.57 24.25 -1.59
CA ASN A 9 -18.54 23.66 -0.24
C ASN A 9 -17.95 22.23 -0.27
N VAL A 10 -17.61 21.69 -1.44
CA VAL A 10 -16.92 20.41 -1.58
C VAL A 10 -15.42 20.63 -1.34
N VAL A 11 -14.88 19.97 -0.31
CA VAL A 11 -13.46 20.09 0.05
C VAL A 11 -12.61 19.20 -0.85
N ASP A 12 -11.56 19.77 -1.45
CA ASP A 12 -10.53 19.00 -2.16
C ASP A 12 -9.54 18.39 -1.17
N LEU A 13 -9.59 17.06 -1.02
CA LEU A 13 -8.67 16.32 -0.17
C LEU A 13 -7.52 15.72 -0.99
N THR A 14 -6.31 15.82 -0.46
CA THR A 14 -5.09 15.25 -1.04
C THR A 14 -4.46 14.28 -0.06
N SER A 15 -3.45 13.54 -0.52
CA SER A 15 -2.70 12.60 0.33
C SER A 15 -2.10 13.28 1.57
N ASP A 16 -1.79 14.58 1.49
CA ASP A 16 -1.21 15.37 2.58
C ASP A 16 -2.27 15.92 3.54
N SER A 17 -3.47 16.28 3.02
CA SER A 17 -4.51 16.92 3.81
C SER A 17 -5.54 15.95 4.38
N PHE A 18 -5.71 14.76 3.78
CA PHE A 18 -6.78 13.82 4.13
C PHE A 18 -6.79 13.48 5.61
N GLU A 19 -5.68 12.98 6.16
CA GLU A 19 -5.64 12.57 7.58
C GLU A 19 -5.68 13.75 8.53
N HIS A 20 -5.04 14.87 8.16
CA HIS A 20 -5.04 16.06 8.99
C HIS A 20 -6.45 16.66 9.15
N LEU A 21 -7.26 16.62 8.08
CA LEU A 21 -8.62 17.18 8.08
C LEU A 21 -9.68 16.18 8.56
N THR A 22 -9.60 14.93 8.13
CA THR A 22 -10.64 13.94 8.44
C THR A 22 -10.40 13.20 9.75
N GLN A 23 -9.12 13.01 10.12
CA GLN A 23 -8.68 12.11 11.19
C GLN A 23 -9.31 10.71 11.11
N ALA A 24 -9.68 10.27 9.89
CA ALA A 24 -10.53 9.10 9.66
C ALA A 24 -9.95 7.82 10.27
N SER A 25 -8.62 7.65 10.28
CA SER A 25 -7.98 6.45 10.86
C SER A 25 -8.08 6.34 12.38
N THR A 26 -8.15 7.48 13.07
CA THR A 26 -8.14 7.52 14.54
C THR A 26 -9.55 7.56 15.14
N GLY A 27 -10.56 7.90 14.32
CA GLY A 27 -11.92 8.12 14.79
C GLY A 27 -12.12 9.38 15.63
N ALA A 28 -11.07 10.16 15.91
CA ALA A 28 -11.13 11.45 16.58
C ALA A 28 -11.57 12.58 15.62
N THR A 29 -12.52 12.28 14.73
CA THR A 29 -12.82 13.12 13.57
C THR A 29 -13.38 14.49 13.97
N THR A 30 -13.15 15.51 13.15
CA THR A 30 -13.79 16.83 13.29
C THR A 30 -15.25 16.85 12.79
N GLY A 31 -15.91 15.69 12.82
CA GLY A 31 -17.22 15.45 12.22
C GLY A 31 -17.19 14.34 11.17
N ASP A 32 -18.35 14.02 10.63
CA ASP A 32 -18.51 12.98 9.61
C ASP A 32 -18.12 13.49 8.23
N TRP A 33 -17.67 12.57 7.37
CA TRP A 33 -17.19 12.89 6.03
C TRP A 33 -17.82 12.02 4.96
N LEU A 34 -18.46 12.63 3.97
CA LEU A 34 -18.87 11.98 2.73
C LEU A 34 -17.85 12.32 1.63
N VAL A 35 -17.10 11.33 1.17
CA VAL A 35 -15.97 11.53 0.25
C VAL A 35 -16.17 10.81 -1.07
N GLU A 36 -16.10 11.55 -2.17
CA GLU A 36 -16.04 11.00 -3.53
C GLU A 36 -14.60 10.76 -3.97
N PHE A 37 -14.24 9.51 -4.25
CA PHE A 37 -13.01 9.14 -4.94
C PHE A 37 -13.28 9.10 -6.45
N TYR A 38 -12.62 9.98 -7.19
CA TYR A 38 -12.91 10.20 -8.61
C TYR A 38 -11.64 10.25 -9.48
N ALA A 39 -11.87 10.31 -10.80
CA ALA A 39 -10.85 10.63 -11.80
C ALA A 39 -11.37 11.71 -12.75
N PRO A 40 -10.54 12.71 -13.14
CA PRO A 40 -10.98 13.90 -13.87
C PRO A 40 -11.46 13.61 -15.29
N TRP A 41 -11.07 12.47 -15.86
CA TRP A 41 -11.49 12.01 -17.19
C TRP A 41 -12.76 11.15 -17.17
N CYS A 42 -13.23 10.71 -16.00
CA CYS A 42 -14.37 9.80 -15.89
C CYS A 42 -15.70 10.51 -16.12
N GLY A 43 -16.46 10.06 -17.12
CA GLY A 43 -17.77 10.64 -17.48
C GLY A 43 -18.79 10.60 -16.34
N HIS A 44 -18.87 9.47 -15.61
CA HIS A 44 -19.79 9.34 -14.48
C HIS A 44 -19.46 10.28 -13.32
N CYS A 45 -18.18 10.58 -13.08
CA CYS A 45 -17.75 11.55 -12.07
C CYS A 45 -18.17 12.96 -12.47
N LYS A 46 -17.97 13.33 -13.75
CA LYS A 46 -18.40 14.65 -14.26
C LYS A 46 -19.91 14.87 -14.14
N SER A 47 -20.71 13.81 -14.33
CA SER A 47 -22.16 13.88 -14.14
C SER A 47 -22.56 13.97 -12.66
N LEU A 48 -21.78 13.37 -11.76
CA LEU A 48 -22.03 13.40 -10.32
C LEU A 48 -21.63 14.74 -9.68
N ALA A 49 -20.54 15.36 -10.16
CA ALA A 49 -20.01 16.61 -9.61
C ALA A 49 -21.09 17.69 -9.29
N PRO A 50 -22.00 18.09 -10.21
CA PRO A 50 -23.01 19.10 -9.90
C PRO A 50 -24.07 18.64 -8.88
N VAL A 51 -24.30 17.34 -8.74
CA VAL A 51 -25.17 16.78 -7.69
C VAL A 51 -24.42 16.80 -6.36
N PHE A 52 -23.14 16.46 -6.38
CA PHE A 52 -22.29 16.42 -5.18
C PHE A 52 -22.08 17.81 -4.57
N GLU A 53 -21.99 18.86 -5.39
CA GLU A 53 -22.00 20.25 -4.91
C GLU A 53 -23.31 20.60 -4.17
N GLN A 54 -24.46 20.19 -4.70
CA GLN A 54 -25.76 20.41 -4.03
C GLN A 54 -25.90 19.61 -2.73
N VAL A 55 -25.29 18.43 -2.66
CA VAL A 55 -25.22 17.64 -1.43
C VAL A 55 -24.35 18.35 -0.39
N ALA A 56 -23.21 18.92 -0.80
CA ALA A 56 -22.36 19.71 0.09
C ALA A 56 -23.05 20.97 0.61
N ASP A 57 -23.87 21.63 -0.21
CA ASP A 57 -24.68 22.77 0.20
C ASP A 57 -25.74 22.38 1.24
N GLU A 58 -26.42 21.24 1.04
CA GLU A 58 -27.48 20.76 1.94
C GLU A 58 -26.92 20.27 3.29
N LEU A 59 -25.81 19.54 3.27
CA LEU A 59 -25.17 18.96 4.45
C LEU A 59 -24.25 19.94 5.19
N LYS A 60 -24.23 21.21 4.77
CA LYS A 60 -23.32 22.20 5.31
C LYS A 60 -23.52 22.36 6.82
N GLY A 61 -22.46 22.06 7.58
CA GLY A 61 -22.44 22.17 9.03
C GLY A 61 -22.92 20.91 9.77
N THR A 62 -23.41 19.89 9.07
CA THR A 62 -23.75 18.58 9.65
C THR A 62 -22.74 17.51 9.22
N VAL A 63 -22.50 17.37 7.92
CA VAL A 63 -21.54 16.41 7.34
C VAL A 63 -20.62 17.14 6.38
N ASN A 64 -19.32 16.90 6.49
CA ASN A 64 -18.34 17.45 5.57
C ASN A 64 -18.37 16.67 4.26
N VAL A 65 -18.45 17.37 3.13
CA VAL A 65 -18.47 16.74 1.80
C VAL A 65 -17.16 17.05 1.10
N ALA A 66 -16.51 16.02 0.56
CA ALA A 66 -15.18 16.15 -0.02
C ALA A 66 -14.99 15.27 -1.26
N LYS A 67 -13.97 15.60 -2.04
CA LYS A 67 -13.56 14.80 -3.20
C LYS A 67 -12.05 14.57 -3.19
N VAL A 68 -11.64 13.44 -3.75
CA VAL A 68 -10.25 13.03 -3.91
C VAL A 68 -10.02 12.61 -5.36
N ASP A 69 -9.14 13.32 -6.05
CA ASP A 69 -8.62 12.87 -7.34
C ASP A 69 -7.60 11.77 -7.10
N VAL A 70 -8.00 10.51 -7.34
CA VAL A 70 -7.15 9.33 -7.15
C VAL A 70 -6.02 9.27 -8.19
N THR A 71 -6.16 9.94 -9.33
CA THR A 71 -5.11 9.98 -10.36
C THR A 71 -3.92 10.83 -9.93
N ALA A 72 -4.17 11.88 -9.13
CA ALA A 72 -3.13 12.68 -8.48
C ALA A 72 -2.74 12.12 -7.09
N ASN A 73 -3.62 11.34 -6.44
CA ASN A 73 -3.45 10.84 -5.07
C ASN A 73 -3.50 9.31 -5.01
N ALA A 74 -2.64 8.64 -5.80
CA ALA A 74 -2.57 7.19 -5.88
C ALA A 74 -2.42 6.46 -4.51
N PRO A 75 -1.67 6.98 -3.51
CA PRO A 75 -1.58 6.35 -2.19
C PRO A 75 -2.94 6.23 -1.48
N LEU A 76 -3.81 7.23 -1.60
CA LEU A 76 -5.16 7.17 -1.03
C LEU A 76 -6.01 6.11 -1.75
N GLY A 77 -5.90 6.04 -3.08
CA GLY A 77 -6.57 4.99 -3.86
C GLY A 77 -6.16 3.58 -3.42
N GLN A 78 -4.88 3.36 -3.17
CA GLN A 78 -4.37 2.08 -2.67
C GLN A 78 -4.86 1.78 -1.25
N ARG A 79 -4.78 2.77 -0.36
CA ARG A 79 -5.17 2.65 1.04
C ARG A 79 -6.63 2.26 1.20
N PHE A 80 -7.52 2.90 0.46
CA PHE A 80 -8.96 2.63 0.48
C PHE A 80 -9.40 1.57 -0.54
N ALA A 81 -8.45 0.89 -1.18
CA ALA A 81 -8.70 -0.16 -2.18
C ALA A 81 -9.70 0.25 -3.29
N ILE A 82 -9.59 1.49 -3.78
CA ILE A 82 -10.47 2.04 -4.81
C ILE A 82 -10.20 1.34 -6.15
N LYS A 83 -11.20 0.62 -6.66
CA LYS A 83 -11.12 -0.18 -7.90
C LYS A 83 -11.80 0.45 -9.11
N GLY A 84 -12.64 1.45 -8.89
CA GLY A 84 -13.45 2.07 -9.94
C GLY A 84 -13.88 3.48 -9.53
N PHE A 85 -14.51 4.20 -10.47
CA PHE A 85 -14.93 5.58 -10.25
C PHE A 85 -16.37 5.83 -10.73
N PRO A 86 -17.12 6.71 -10.04
CA PRO A 86 -16.83 7.22 -8.70
C PRO A 86 -17.10 6.15 -7.63
N THR A 87 -16.25 6.12 -6.60
CA THR A 87 -16.51 5.38 -5.36
C THR A 87 -16.78 6.40 -4.26
N ILE A 88 -17.87 6.25 -3.54
CA ILE A 88 -18.29 7.19 -2.48
C ILE A 88 -18.19 6.44 -1.16
N LEU A 89 -17.38 6.97 -0.25
CA LEU A 89 -17.20 6.42 1.09
C LEU A 89 -17.69 7.44 2.12
N PHE A 90 -18.40 6.97 3.13
CA PHE A 90 -18.77 7.75 4.29
C PHE A 90 -17.94 7.32 5.49
N PHE A 91 -17.39 8.28 6.23
CA PHE A 91 -16.54 8.05 7.39
C PHE A 91 -17.24 8.56 8.65
N HIS A 92 -17.38 7.68 9.63
CA HIS A 92 -18.00 7.97 10.93
C HIS A 92 -17.29 7.16 12.01
N GLU A 93 -16.80 7.84 13.05
CA GLU A 93 -16.19 7.24 14.24
C GLU A 93 -15.14 6.14 13.95
N GLY A 94 -14.26 6.36 12.96
CA GLY A 94 -13.20 5.41 12.60
C GLY A 94 -13.65 4.23 11.75
N SER A 95 -14.92 4.20 11.36
CA SER A 95 -15.50 3.25 10.42
C SER A 95 -15.76 3.91 9.07
N MET A 96 -15.61 3.14 8.00
CA MET A 96 -16.00 3.54 6.65
C MET A 96 -17.14 2.68 6.12
N TYR A 97 -18.04 3.33 5.39
CA TYR A 97 -19.25 2.76 4.80
C TYR A 97 -19.23 3.06 3.31
N GLU A 98 -19.30 2.02 2.48
CA GLU A 98 -19.36 2.18 1.03
C GLU A 98 -20.79 2.48 0.59
N TYR A 99 -20.95 3.51 -0.25
CA TYR A 99 -22.24 3.88 -0.81
C TYR A 99 -22.46 3.25 -2.18
N GLU A 100 -23.44 2.36 -2.29
CA GLU A 100 -23.77 1.62 -3.52
C GLU A 100 -25.14 1.98 -4.13
N SER A 101 -25.84 2.97 -3.57
CA SER A 101 -27.21 3.33 -3.98
C SER A 101 -27.25 4.39 -5.10
N ALA A 102 -28.46 4.85 -5.44
CA ALA A 102 -28.69 5.82 -6.52
C ALA A 102 -27.91 7.13 -6.30
N ARG A 103 -27.28 7.67 -7.33
CA ARG A 103 -26.45 8.89 -7.22
C ARG A 103 -27.27 10.19 -7.36
N THR A 104 -28.41 10.24 -6.68
CA THR A 104 -29.24 11.46 -6.61
C THR A 104 -28.93 12.23 -5.32
N LYS A 105 -29.26 13.53 -5.30
CA LYS A 105 -29.03 14.39 -4.13
C LYS A 105 -29.71 13.79 -2.90
N GLU A 106 -30.98 13.42 -3.03
CA GLU A 106 -31.84 12.96 -1.94
C GLU A 106 -31.32 11.66 -1.33
N ALA A 107 -30.85 10.73 -2.17
CA ALA A 107 -30.33 9.45 -1.70
C ALA A 107 -28.98 9.60 -0.99
N LEU A 108 -28.10 10.49 -1.48
CA LEU A 108 -26.81 10.78 -0.85
C LEU A 108 -26.98 11.51 0.49
N VAL A 109 -27.88 12.49 0.56
CA VAL A 109 -28.21 13.21 1.80
C VAL A 109 -28.81 12.23 2.82
N ALA A 110 -29.82 11.45 2.44
CA ALA A 110 -30.44 10.49 3.34
C ALA A 110 -29.46 9.43 3.85
N PHE A 111 -28.49 9.04 3.02
CA PHE A 111 -27.42 8.15 3.46
C PHE A 111 -26.52 8.80 4.50
N ALA A 112 -26.05 10.04 4.25
CA ALA A 112 -25.18 10.78 5.15
C ALA A 112 -25.84 11.15 6.49
N GLU A 113 -27.15 11.40 6.50
CA GLU A 113 -27.90 11.77 7.72
C GLU A 113 -28.24 10.57 8.63
N GLY A 114 -27.92 9.34 8.22
CA GLY A 114 -28.11 8.16 9.06
C GLY A 114 -28.36 6.86 8.32
N GLY A 115 -28.67 6.91 7.02
CA GLY A 115 -28.83 5.70 6.21
C GLY A 115 -27.60 4.79 6.19
N PHE A 116 -26.39 5.36 6.39
CA PHE A 116 -25.15 4.62 6.52
C PHE A 116 -25.15 3.58 7.64
N ALA A 117 -25.91 3.79 8.72
CA ALA A 117 -25.96 2.87 9.86
C ALA A 117 -26.54 1.49 9.49
N SER A 118 -27.28 1.39 8.39
CA SER A 118 -27.81 0.12 7.86
C SER A 118 -26.87 -0.55 6.84
N ALA A 119 -25.82 0.13 6.39
CA ALA A 119 -24.83 -0.43 5.49
C ALA A 119 -23.76 -1.22 6.25
N ALA A 120 -23.12 -2.17 5.56
CA ALA A 120 -21.94 -2.83 6.11
C ALA A 120 -20.82 -1.80 6.31
N ASN A 121 -20.13 -1.88 7.45
CA ASN A 121 -18.98 -1.04 7.73
C ASN A 121 -17.69 -1.86 7.75
N THR A 122 -16.59 -1.16 7.52
CA THR A 122 -15.25 -1.69 7.70
C THR A 122 -14.43 -0.65 8.47
N PRO A 123 -13.48 -1.07 9.33
CA PRO A 123 -12.58 -0.12 9.99
C PRO A 123 -11.77 0.66 8.95
N VAL A 124 -11.56 1.95 9.20
CA VAL A 124 -10.73 2.78 8.32
C VAL A 124 -9.31 2.22 8.29
N PRO A 125 -8.76 1.93 7.09
CA PRO A 125 -7.38 1.47 6.98
C PRO A 125 -6.43 2.52 7.57
N GLY A 126 -5.45 2.06 8.34
CA GLY A 126 -4.42 2.93 8.91
C GLY A 126 -3.67 3.72 7.83
N VAL A 127 -3.07 4.84 8.23
CA VAL A 127 -2.17 5.58 7.33
C VAL A 127 -1.01 4.66 6.98
N PRO A 128 -0.71 4.42 5.69
CA PRO A 128 0.47 3.65 5.32
C PRO A 128 1.68 4.37 5.90
N SER A 129 2.28 3.76 6.91
CA SER A 129 3.42 4.34 7.60
C SER A 129 4.65 4.26 6.70
N VAL A 130 5.63 5.12 6.92
CA VAL A 130 6.94 5.02 6.25
C VAL A 130 7.56 3.63 6.44
N VAL A 131 7.26 2.99 7.58
CA VAL A 131 7.66 1.62 7.88
C VAL A 131 7.02 0.61 6.92
N ASP A 132 5.77 0.81 6.50
CA ASP A 132 5.07 -0.06 5.53
C ASP A 132 5.64 0.06 4.12
N THR A 133 6.13 1.25 3.75
CA THR A 133 6.87 1.43 2.49
C THR A 133 8.23 0.75 2.56
N ILE A 134 8.96 0.91 3.67
CA ILE A 134 10.27 0.27 3.88
C ILE A 134 10.14 -1.26 3.93
N THR A 135 9.13 -1.80 4.60
CA THR A 135 8.92 -3.25 4.69
C THR A 135 8.57 -3.86 3.33
N LYS A 136 7.80 -3.17 2.49
CA LYS A 136 7.55 -3.62 1.11
C LYS A 136 8.84 -3.71 0.29
N GLU A 137 9.70 -2.71 0.35
CA GLU A 137 11.01 -2.73 -0.33
C GLU A 137 11.90 -3.85 0.24
N LEU A 138 11.90 -4.04 1.56
CA LEU A 138 12.65 -5.09 2.23
C LEU A 138 12.13 -6.50 1.87
N ASP A 139 10.82 -6.67 1.68
CA ASP A 139 10.20 -7.94 1.30
C ASP A 139 10.52 -8.32 -0.16
N VAL A 140 10.62 -7.34 -1.06
CA VAL A 140 11.12 -7.59 -2.43
C VAL A 140 12.56 -8.10 -2.39
N VAL A 141 13.44 -7.39 -1.67
CA VAL A 141 14.84 -7.81 -1.50
C VAL A 141 14.92 -9.19 -0.84
N ARG A 142 14.08 -9.45 0.17
CA ARG A 142 14.01 -10.75 0.83
C ARG A 142 13.60 -11.86 -0.14
N ARG A 143 12.59 -11.63 -0.98
CA ARG A 143 12.17 -12.62 -2.00
C ARG A 143 13.27 -12.90 -2.98
N ASP A 144 13.94 -11.86 -3.48
CA ASP A 144 15.05 -12.02 -4.42
C ASP A 144 16.20 -12.79 -3.78
N VAL A 145 16.55 -12.47 -2.52
CA VAL A 145 17.57 -13.21 -1.76
C VAL A 145 17.16 -14.66 -1.52
N VAL A 146 15.90 -14.93 -1.11
CA VAL A 146 15.40 -16.30 -0.90
C VAL A 146 15.36 -17.08 -2.21
N GLN A 147 15.02 -16.45 -3.34
CA GLN A 147 15.02 -17.07 -4.66
C GLN A 147 16.45 -17.36 -5.12
N LEU A 148 17.40 -16.44 -4.91
CA LEU A 148 18.81 -16.66 -5.18
C LEU A 148 19.35 -17.80 -4.32
N LEU A 149 19.08 -17.80 -3.01
CA LEU A 149 19.50 -18.85 -2.09
C LEU A 149 18.80 -20.20 -2.38
N GLY A 150 17.55 -20.17 -2.85
CA GLY A 150 16.74 -21.35 -3.16
C GLY A 150 17.12 -22.02 -4.49
N THR A 151 17.26 -21.25 -5.56
CA THR A 151 17.67 -21.75 -6.89
C THR A 151 19.14 -22.15 -6.92
N LYS A 152 19.99 -21.53 -6.09
CA LYS A 152 21.43 -21.84 -5.99
C LYS A 152 21.81 -22.71 -4.80
N LYS A 153 20.89 -23.42 -4.11
CA LYS A 153 21.31 -24.46 -3.14
C LYS A 153 22.31 -25.43 -3.77
N ASN A 154 22.07 -25.84 -5.01
CA ASN A 154 22.97 -26.71 -5.76
C ASN A 154 24.30 -26.02 -6.13
N ALA A 155 24.29 -24.73 -6.45
CA ALA A 155 25.50 -24.00 -6.81
C ALA A 155 26.38 -23.70 -5.58
N ILE A 156 25.77 -23.35 -4.45
CA ILE A 156 26.48 -23.15 -3.18
C ILE A 156 27.09 -24.49 -2.73
N VAL A 157 26.32 -25.57 -2.74
CA VAL A 157 26.82 -26.92 -2.41
C VAL A 157 27.93 -27.35 -3.39
N ALA A 158 27.80 -27.07 -4.68
CA ALA A 158 28.83 -27.39 -5.68
C ALA A 158 30.14 -26.61 -5.48
N ILE A 159 30.08 -25.34 -5.06
CA ILE A 159 31.27 -24.53 -4.77
C ILE A 159 31.97 -25.04 -3.50
N PHE A 160 31.22 -25.38 -2.45
CA PHE A 160 31.81 -25.96 -1.24
C PHE A 160 32.39 -27.36 -1.50
N ALA A 161 31.70 -28.20 -2.28
CA ALA A 161 32.19 -29.53 -2.64
C ALA A 161 33.43 -29.47 -3.56
N SER A 162 33.47 -28.53 -4.51
CA SER A 162 34.64 -28.34 -5.37
C SER A 162 35.83 -27.78 -4.59
N GLY A 163 35.60 -26.82 -3.68
CA GLY A 163 36.64 -26.33 -2.77
C GLY A 163 37.22 -27.43 -1.88
N LEU A 164 36.35 -28.29 -1.32
CA LEU A 164 36.78 -29.40 -0.47
C LEU A 164 37.58 -30.46 -1.23
N THR A 165 37.17 -30.80 -2.46
CA THR A 165 37.89 -31.78 -3.29
C THR A 165 39.23 -31.24 -3.78
N ILE A 166 39.29 -29.97 -4.21
CA ILE A 166 40.54 -29.30 -4.57
C ILE A 166 41.48 -29.26 -3.36
N GLY A 167 40.97 -28.93 -2.17
CA GLY A 167 41.74 -28.92 -0.93
C GLY A 167 42.33 -30.29 -0.57
N LEU A 168 41.52 -31.35 -0.65
CA LEU A 168 41.98 -32.73 -0.41
C LEU A 168 43.02 -33.19 -1.46
N LEU A 169 42.81 -32.86 -2.73
CA LEU A 169 43.75 -33.20 -3.81
C LEU A 169 45.09 -32.49 -3.63
N LEU A 170 45.09 -31.18 -3.35
CA LEU A 170 46.32 -30.43 -3.09
C LEU A 170 47.01 -30.91 -1.81
N GLY A 171 46.24 -31.23 -0.76
CA GLY A 171 46.78 -31.82 0.48
C GLY A 171 47.46 -33.17 0.26
N CYS A 172 46.86 -34.06 -0.55
CA CYS A 172 47.47 -35.33 -0.95
C CYS A 172 48.73 -35.14 -1.80
N PHE A 173 48.74 -34.14 -2.71
CA PHE A 173 49.93 -33.80 -3.49
C PHE A 173 51.09 -33.30 -2.62
N CYS A 174 50.80 -32.52 -1.58
CA CYS A 174 51.80 -32.10 -0.60
C CYS A 174 52.31 -33.27 0.26
N ASN A 175 51.45 -34.23 0.64
CA ASN A 175 51.85 -35.36 1.49
C ASN A 175 52.63 -36.47 0.75
N CYS A 176 52.53 -36.52 -0.59
CA CYS A 176 53.37 -37.39 -1.42
C CYS A 176 54.83 -36.88 -1.57
N PHE A 177 55.08 -35.58 -1.44
CA PHE A 177 56.43 -35.02 -1.58
C PHE A 177 57.28 -35.11 -0.30
N THR A 178 56.65 -35.28 0.87
CA THR A 178 57.34 -35.38 2.17
C THR A 178 57.69 -36.82 2.56
N SER A 179 57.16 -37.83 1.86
CA SER A 179 57.40 -39.25 2.15
C SER A 179 58.54 -39.85 1.31
N ARG A 180 59.75 -39.26 1.35
CA ARG A 180 60.96 -39.99 0.95
C ARG A 180 61.53 -40.70 2.18
N PRO A 181 61.65 -42.04 2.18
CA PRO A 181 62.25 -42.75 3.30
C PRO A 181 63.75 -42.45 3.36
N ILE A 182 64.23 -42.00 4.52
CA ILE A 182 65.66 -41.88 4.83
C ILE A 182 66.25 -43.29 4.83
N ALA A 183 67.15 -43.58 3.89
CA ALA A 183 67.81 -44.86 3.77
C ALA A 183 68.76 -45.10 4.97
N THR A 184 68.44 -46.06 5.83
CA THR A 184 69.33 -46.52 6.90
C THR A 184 70.45 -47.40 6.33
N LYS A 185 71.68 -46.89 6.36
CA LYS A 185 72.91 -47.58 5.98
C LYS A 185 73.31 -48.55 7.08
N GLN A 186 72.94 -49.84 6.96
CA GLN A 186 73.36 -50.87 7.91
C GLN A 186 74.73 -51.46 7.51
N LYS A 187 75.70 -51.24 8.40
CA LYS A 187 77.11 -51.60 8.34
C LYS A 187 77.27 -53.13 8.33
N ARG A 188 77.97 -53.66 7.33
CA ARG A 188 78.38 -55.08 7.25
C ARG A 188 79.80 -55.17 7.85
N ASN A 189 79.96 -56.05 8.84
CA ASN A 189 81.22 -56.37 9.51
C ASN A 189 82.19 -57.06 8.56
#